data_AF-A0A349FAG1-F1
#
_entry.id   AF-A0A349FAG1-F1
#
_cell.length_a   1.000
_cell.length_b   1.000
_cell.length_c   1.000
_cell.angle_alpha   90.00
_cell.angle_beta   90.00
_cell.angle_gamma   90.00
#
_symmetry.space_group_name_H-M   'P 1'
#
loop_
_entity.id
_entity.type
_entity.pdbx_description
1 polymer ?
#
loop_
_entity_poly.entity_id
_entity_poly.type
_entity_poly.pdbx_seq_one_letter_code
_entity_poly.pdbx_strand_id
1 'polypeptide(L)'
;GKASGAMGLVGISEGAIPFAAQDPMSVIPANVLGSMVAAGMAFSFGITNSVAHGGPVVALLGAMNFPLLALLSMAVGASVTAVTCVTLKKIRKAKQIAAIA
;
A
#
# COMPACT_ATOMS: atom_id res chain seq x y z
N GLY A 1 7.10 9.07 -8.28
CA GLY A 1 7.91 8.57 -7.17
C GLY A 1 7.80 9.48 -5.96
N LYS A 2 8.49 10.62 -5.99
CA LYS A 2 8.50 11.57 -4.87
C LYS A 2 7.14 12.25 -4.65
N ALA A 3 6.53 12.77 -5.71
CA ALA A 3 5.20 13.40 -5.65
C ALA A 3 4.09 12.41 -5.21
N SER A 4 4.10 11.20 -5.78
CA SER A 4 3.16 10.13 -5.39
C SER A 4 3.30 9.71 -3.93
N GLY A 5 4.52 9.77 -3.36
CA GLY A 5 4.74 9.52 -1.94
C GLY A 5 4.12 10.59 -1.06
N ALA A 6 4.31 11.87 -1.40
CA ALA A 6 3.70 12.98 -0.68
C ALA A 6 2.16 12.93 -0.72
N MET A 7 1.57 12.62 -1.88
CA MET A 7 0.12 12.47 -2.05
C MET A 7 -0.43 11.30 -1.21
N GLY A 8 0.27 10.15 -1.21
CA GLY A 8 -0.14 8.98 -0.42
C GLY A 8 -0.14 9.22 1.09
N LEU A 9 0.75 10.06 1.61
CA LEU A 9 0.79 10.41 3.04
C LEU A 9 -0.47 11.16 3.50
N VAL A 10 -1.06 11.96 2.61
CA VAL A 10 -2.31 12.73 2.85
C VAL A 10 -3.56 11.92 2.47
N GLY A 11 -3.40 10.67 2.05
CA GLY A 11 -4.52 9.80 1.67
C GLY A 11 -5.02 9.98 0.24
N ILE A 12 -4.27 10.67 -0.62
CA ILE A 12 -4.59 10.86 -2.05
C ILE A 12 -3.98 9.71 -2.85
N SER A 13 -4.84 8.87 -3.44
CA SER A 13 -4.47 7.62 -4.12
C SER A 13 -4.15 7.79 -5.60
N GLU A 14 -4.46 8.94 -6.17
CA GLU A 14 -4.33 9.30 -7.58
C GLU A 14 -2.86 9.26 -8.04
N GLY A 15 -1.93 9.51 -7.12
CA GLY A 15 -0.49 9.37 -7.38
C GLY A 15 -0.04 7.94 -7.66
N ALA A 16 -0.85 6.92 -7.33
CA ALA A 16 -0.56 5.51 -7.57
C ALA A 16 -1.03 5.02 -8.96
N ILE A 17 -2.00 5.69 -9.58
CA ILE A 17 -2.56 5.35 -10.90
C ILE A 17 -1.48 5.17 -11.98
N PRO A 18 -0.50 6.08 -12.18
CA PRO A 18 0.52 5.90 -13.20
C PRO A 18 1.40 4.66 -12.98
N PHE A 19 1.56 4.20 -11.73
CA PHE A 19 2.31 2.98 -11.44
C PHE A 19 1.52 1.73 -11.80
N ALA A 20 0.21 1.72 -11.52
CA ALA A 20 -0.67 0.63 -11.91
C ALA A 20 -0.87 0.58 -13.43
N ALA A 21 -0.91 1.71 -14.11
CA ALA A 21 -1.03 1.76 -15.57
C ALA A 21 0.20 1.22 -16.31
N GLN A 22 1.41 1.40 -15.75
CA GLN A 22 2.65 0.89 -16.33
C GLN A 22 2.83 -0.62 -16.15
N ASP A 23 2.44 -1.18 -15.01
CA ASP A 23 2.54 -2.62 -14.73
C ASP A 23 1.34 -3.13 -13.92
N PRO A 24 0.16 -3.26 -14.55
CA PRO A 24 -1.08 -3.58 -13.86
C PRO A 24 -1.05 -4.96 -13.21
N MET A 25 -0.45 -5.94 -13.90
CA MET A 25 -0.42 -7.33 -13.46
C MET A 25 0.44 -7.56 -12.22
N SER A 26 1.46 -6.73 -11.96
CA SER A 26 2.27 -6.84 -10.73
C SER A 26 1.76 -5.91 -9.63
N VAL A 27 1.28 -4.71 -9.99
CA VAL A 27 0.94 -3.66 -9.01
C VAL A 27 -0.43 -3.88 -8.39
N ILE A 28 -1.45 -4.26 -9.17
CA ILE A 28 -2.82 -4.42 -8.65
C ILE A 28 -2.89 -5.56 -7.60
N PRO A 29 -2.38 -6.79 -7.88
CA PRO A 29 -2.46 -7.87 -6.90
C PRO A 29 -1.64 -7.57 -5.63
N ALA A 30 -0.48 -6.93 -5.78
CA ALA A 30 0.34 -6.52 -4.65
C ALA A 30 -0.38 -5.50 -3.76
N ASN A 31 -1.07 -4.52 -4.36
CA ASN A 31 -1.79 -3.50 -3.61
C ASN A 31 -3.00 -4.08 -2.87
N VAL A 32 -3.74 -4.99 -3.51
CA VAL A 32 -4.86 -5.70 -2.88
C VAL A 32 -4.38 -6.49 -1.67
N LEU A 33 -3.32 -7.30 -1.82
CA LEU A 33 -2.79 -8.11 -0.72
C LEU A 33 -2.31 -7.26 0.46
N GLY A 34 -1.56 -6.18 0.21
CA GLY A 34 -1.12 -5.30 1.29
C GLY A 34 -2.25 -4.55 1.97
N SER A 35 -3.25 -4.07 1.20
CA SER A 35 -4.45 -3.42 1.75
C SER A 35 -5.28 -4.38 2.61
N MET A 36 -5.40 -5.65 2.21
CA MET A 36 -6.09 -6.68 3.00
C MET A 36 -5.39 -6.91 4.35
N VAL A 37 -4.05 -7.00 4.35
CA VAL A 37 -3.28 -7.18 5.60
C VAL A 37 -3.42 -5.97 6.53
N ALA A 38 -3.27 -4.75 5.99
CA ALA A 38 -3.46 -3.53 6.78
C ALA A 38 -4.88 -3.41 7.35
N ALA A 39 -5.91 -3.65 6.52
CA ALA A 39 -7.29 -3.58 6.95
C ALA A 39 -7.62 -4.66 8.00
N GLY A 40 -7.17 -5.91 7.79
CA GLY A 40 -7.39 -7.01 8.73
C GLY A 40 -6.71 -6.77 10.08
N MET A 41 -5.49 -6.24 10.07
CA MET A 41 -4.76 -5.87 11.28
C MET A 41 -5.43 -4.68 11.99
N ALA A 42 -5.85 -3.66 11.25
CA ALA A 42 -6.56 -2.50 11.82
C ALA A 42 -7.90 -2.91 12.45
N PHE A 43 -8.64 -3.81 11.81
CA PHE A 43 -9.90 -4.34 12.34
C PHE A 43 -9.68 -5.19 13.60
N SER A 44 -8.65 -6.05 13.59
CA SER A 44 -8.31 -6.90 14.75
C SER A 44 -7.90 -6.08 15.97
N PHE A 45 -7.26 -4.93 15.77
CA PHE A 45 -6.89 -4.01 16.84
C PHE A 45 -7.99 -3.00 17.22
N GLY A 46 -9.15 -3.04 16.56
CA GLY A 46 -10.26 -2.11 16.85
C GLY A 46 -9.93 -0.66 16.53
N ILE A 47 -9.10 -0.41 15.52
CA ILE A 47 -8.69 0.95 15.13
C ILE A 47 -9.87 1.66 14.47
N THR A 48 -10.31 2.75 15.08
CA THR A 48 -11.34 3.64 14.52
C THR A 48 -10.73 4.96 14.08
N ASN A 49 -11.34 5.57 13.06
CA ASN A 49 -10.95 6.87 12.52
C ASN A 49 -12.17 7.80 12.56
N SER A 50 -12.02 8.98 13.14
CA SER A 50 -13.12 9.94 13.34
C SER A 50 -13.35 10.87 12.13
N VAL A 51 -12.51 10.76 11.09
CA VAL A 51 -12.56 11.61 9.89
C VAL A 51 -12.75 10.78 8.63
N ALA A 52 -13.46 11.36 7.64
CA ALA A 52 -13.84 10.67 6.41
C ALA A 52 -12.68 10.47 5.40
N HIS A 53 -11.52 11.11 5.62
CA HIS A 53 -10.31 10.91 4.81
C HIS A 53 -9.29 9.99 5.53
N GLY A 54 -8.48 9.28 4.75
CA GLY A 54 -7.43 8.38 5.24
C GLY A 54 -6.03 8.99 5.17
N GLY A 55 -5.02 8.20 5.52
CA GLY A 55 -3.60 8.54 5.36
C GLY A 55 -2.82 8.55 6.68
N PRO A 56 -1.50 8.25 6.66
CA PRO A 56 -0.62 8.33 7.83
C PRO A 56 -0.66 9.68 8.55
N VAL A 57 -0.84 10.78 7.80
CA VAL A 57 -0.96 12.13 8.37
C VAL A 57 -2.18 12.27 9.28
N VAL A 58 -3.27 11.58 8.98
CA VAL A 58 -4.49 11.57 9.80
C VAL A 58 -4.25 10.90 11.15
N ALA A 59 -3.46 9.82 11.18
CA ALA A 59 -3.05 9.17 12.42
C ALA A 59 -2.19 10.13 13.28
N LEU A 60 -1.30 10.91 12.66
CA LEU A 60 -0.45 11.87 13.37
C LEU A 60 -1.21 13.09 13.91
N LEU A 61 -2.30 13.48 13.25
CA LEU A 61 -3.18 14.57 13.69
C LEU A 61 -4.14 14.18 14.83
N GLY A 62 -4.07 12.95 15.34
CA GLY A 62 -4.82 12.51 16.52
C GLY A 62 -6.29 12.15 16.25
N ALA A 63 -6.68 11.96 14.99
CA ALA A 63 -8.05 11.61 14.63
C ALA A 63 -8.36 10.09 14.73
N MET A 64 -7.37 9.28 15.15
CA MET A 64 -7.48 7.84 15.37
C MET A 64 -7.28 7.48 16.83
N ASN A 65 -8.03 6.49 17.31
CA ASN A 65 -7.98 6.05 18.72
C ASN A 65 -6.60 5.50 19.13
N PHE A 66 -5.95 4.77 18.20
CA PHE A 66 -4.62 4.17 18.39
C PHE A 66 -3.67 4.56 17.24
N PRO A 67 -3.13 5.78 17.24
CA PRO A 67 -2.39 6.30 16.08
C PRO A 67 -1.09 5.55 15.80
N LEU A 68 -0.37 5.10 16.85
CA LEU A 68 0.84 4.27 16.67
C LEU A 68 0.52 2.91 16.04
N LEU A 69 -0.51 2.21 16.52
CA LEU A 69 -0.91 0.92 15.95
C LEU A 69 -1.44 1.09 14.52
N ALA A 70 -2.10 2.20 14.21
CA ALA A 70 -2.57 2.50 12.87
C ALA A 70 -1.41 2.70 11.89
N LEU A 71 -0.39 3.47 12.29
CA LEU A 71 0.84 3.62 11.50
C LEU A 71 1.57 2.29 11.33
N LEU A 72 1.62 1.47 12.37
CA LEU A 72 2.26 0.16 12.31
C LEU A 72 1.52 -0.79 11.36
N SER A 73 0.19 -0.81 11.42
CA SER A 73 -0.65 -1.58 10.48
C SER A 73 -0.47 -1.12 9.02
N MET A 74 -0.46 0.20 8.79
CA MET A 74 -0.17 0.77 7.47
C MET A 74 1.24 0.40 6.98
N ALA A 75 2.24 0.46 7.86
CA ALA A 75 3.62 0.10 7.52
C ALA A 75 3.75 -1.39 7.17
N VAL A 76 3.07 -2.27 7.92
CA VAL A 76 3.02 -3.71 7.61
C VAL A 76 2.36 -3.94 6.26
N GLY A 77 1.18 -3.36 5.99
CA GLY A 77 0.53 -3.48 4.67
C GLY A 77 1.40 -2.95 3.53
N ALA A 78 2.05 -1.80 3.71
CA ALA A 78 2.97 -1.24 2.72
C ALA A 78 4.18 -2.15 2.46
N SER A 79 4.73 -2.77 3.51
CA SER A 79 5.82 -3.74 3.38
C SER A 79 5.40 -4.98 2.58
N VAL A 80 4.19 -5.50 2.84
CA VAL A 80 3.62 -6.64 2.09
C VAL A 80 3.41 -6.27 0.61
N THR A 81 2.87 -5.08 0.32
CA THR A 81 2.73 -4.58 -1.06
C THR A 81 4.10 -4.50 -1.75
N ALA A 82 5.11 -3.94 -1.08
CA ALA A 82 6.45 -3.79 -1.65
C ALA A 82 7.08 -5.15 -1.98
N VAL A 83 7.06 -6.09 -1.03
CA VAL A 83 7.62 -7.44 -1.21
C VAL A 83 6.89 -8.20 -2.33
N THR A 84 5.55 -8.13 -2.35
CA THR A 84 4.73 -8.81 -3.35
C THR A 84 4.98 -8.24 -4.75
N CYS A 85 5.00 -6.90 -4.88
CA CYS A 85 5.24 -6.23 -6.15
C CYS A 85 6.65 -6.54 -6.71
N VAL A 86 7.69 -6.50 -5.87
CA VAL A 86 9.06 -6.83 -6.27
C VAL A 86 9.17 -8.29 -6.70
N THR A 87 8.56 -9.20 -5.95
CA THR A 87 8.57 -10.63 -6.26
C THR A 87 7.87 -10.93 -7.58
N LEU A 88 6.66 -10.38 -7.79
CA LEU A 88 5.90 -10.53 -9.03
C LEU A 88 6.67 -9.97 -10.24
N LYS A 89 7.27 -8.79 -10.10
CA LYS A 89 8.10 -8.19 -11.17
C LYS A 89 9.32 -9.07 -11.52
N LYS A 90 10.01 -9.62 -10.51
CA LYS A 90 11.15 -10.53 -10.72
C LYS A 90 10.74 -11.80 -11.45
N ILE A 91 9.65 -12.45 -11.01
CA ILE A 91 9.13 -13.68 -11.65
C ILE A 91 8.74 -13.41 -13.10
N ARG A 92 8.05 -12.30 -13.37
CA ARG A 92 7.64 -11.93 -14.74
C ARG A 92 8.84 -11.63 -15.63
N LYS A 93 9.83 -10.89 -15.15
CA LYS A 93 11.05 -10.59 -15.92
C LYS A 93 11.83 -11.88 -16.23
N ALA A 94 11.96 -12.79 -15.27
CA ALA A 94 12.57 -14.10 -15.48
C ALA A 94 11.81 -14.93 -16.53
N LYS A 95 10.48 -14.96 -16.46
CA LYS A 95 9.62 -15.65 -17.44
C LYS A 95 9.75 -15.06 -18.85
N GLN A 96 9.88 -13.74 -18.98
CA GLN A 96 10.10 -13.08 -20.27
C GLN A 96 11.46 -13.44 -20.85
N ILE A 97 12.53 -13.41 -20.06
CA ILE A 97 13.89 -13.79 -20.52
C ILE A 97 13.90 -15.25 -21.01
N ALA A 98 13.30 -16.16 -20.25
CA ALA A 98 13.21 -17.57 -20.63
C ALA A 98 12.34 -17.83 -21.88
N ALA A 99 11.46 -16.91 -22.25
CA ALA A 99 10.65 -17.03 -23.47
C ALA A 99 11.34 -16.47 -24.72
N ILE A 100 12.42 -15.70 -24.55
CA ILE A 100 13.19 -15.07 -25.65
C ILE A 100 14.46 -15.90 -25.96
N ALA A 101 14.92 -16.71 -24.99
CA ALA A 101 16.03 -17.66 -25.15
C ALA A 101 15.54 -18.98 -25.77
#